data_AF-W2NKK9-F1
#
_entry.id   AF-W2NKK9-F1
#
_cell.length_a   1.000
_cell.length_b   1.000
_cell.length_c   1.000
_cell.angle_alpha   90.00
_cell.angle_beta   90.00
_cell.angle_gamma   90.00
#
_symmetry.space_group_name_H-M   'P 1'
#
loop_
_entity.id
_entity.type
_entity.pdbx_description
1 polymer ?
#
loop_
_entity_poly.entity_id
_entity_poly.type
_entity_poly.pdbx_seq_one_letter_code
_entity_poly.pdbx_strand_id
1 'polypeptide(L)'
;MTAFYDMKAKCRSWIEDRKWLEQDWRKIDSVVELFDVATNTAGLVPDAVRIRYQEVANDAISKFASSPLRTTFVTRSNTLWLGFDNIIGALCQGWLNDSAVDFCLEAIVGSIGQSLMLSTLLGVVGWPTSPKTQILYTKFIVHPVSLSANHWGLITVRLYCDVATKTLQGKNNVEESEGKKGLIDFVKRWHCASASGYQVTISPVERIKTPQQPDAISCGVLVIAQAYSYLTESMRLQEHGVSKRDVGVMRLRMIWMVVSHSKERSNSVYDADKANRIRELLQKQLG
;
A
#
# COMPACT_ATOMS: atom_id res chain seq x y z
N MET A 1 -25.08 19.61 -11.94
CA MET A 1 -25.50 18.31 -12.52
C MET A 1 -24.39 17.26 -12.41
N THR A 2 -23.11 17.62 -12.63
CA THR A 2 -21.93 16.73 -12.50
C THR A 2 -21.85 15.99 -11.17
N ALA A 3 -21.97 16.70 -10.05
CA ALA A 3 -21.89 16.08 -8.71
C ALA A 3 -22.92 14.96 -8.45
N PHE A 4 -24.13 15.05 -9.05
CA PHE A 4 -25.13 13.99 -8.94
C PHE A 4 -24.71 12.73 -9.71
N TYR A 5 -24.15 12.91 -10.92
CA TYR A 5 -23.66 11.79 -11.72
C TYR A 5 -22.42 11.14 -11.12
N ASP A 6 -21.52 11.93 -10.52
CA ASP A 6 -20.35 11.43 -9.82
C ASP A 6 -20.75 10.59 -8.61
N MET A 7 -21.71 11.08 -7.81
CA MET A 7 -22.27 10.33 -6.69
C MET A 7 -22.94 9.03 -7.16
N LYS A 8 -23.72 9.08 -8.24
CA LYS A 8 -24.34 7.88 -8.84
C LYS A 8 -23.30 6.87 -9.33
N ALA A 9 -22.19 7.31 -9.90
CA ALA A 9 -21.09 6.45 -10.32
C ALA A 9 -20.39 5.80 -9.11
N LYS A 10 -20.18 6.56 -8.04
CA LYS A 10 -19.62 6.03 -6.79
C LYS A 10 -20.53 5.03 -6.10
N CYS A 11 -21.83 5.27 -6.04
CA CYS A 11 -22.80 4.29 -5.51
C CYS A 11 -22.79 2.98 -6.32
N ARG A 12 -22.73 3.07 -7.66
CA ARG A 12 -22.61 1.87 -8.51
C ARG A 12 -21.32 1.10 -8.21
N SER A 13 -20.20 1.81 -8.11
CA SER A 13 -18.90 1.20 -7.77
C SER A 13 -18.93 0.52 -6.40
N TRP A 14 -19.56 1.16 -5.40
CA TRP A 14 -19.73 0.57 -4.07
C TRP A 14 -20.56 -0.71 -4.12
N ILE A 15 -21.66 -0.76 -4.89
CA ILE A 15 -22.48 -1.96 -5.03
C ILE A 15 -21.66 -3.12 -5.63
N GLU A 16 -20.86 -2.86 -6.66
CA GLU A 16 -20.03 -3.88 -7.30
C GLU A 16 -18.90 -4.36 -6.37
N ASP A 17 -18.25 -3.44 -5.64
CA ASP A 17 -17.26 -3.79 -4.62
C ASP A 17 -17.86 -4.65 -3.51
N ARG A 18 -19.08 -4.33 -3.06
CA ARG A 18 -19.80 -5.13 -2.04
C ARG A 18 -20.09 -6.54 -2.54
N LYS A 19 -20.61 -6.69 -3.76
CA LYS A 19 -20.86 -8.01 -4.36
C LYS A 19 -19.58 -8.83 -4.46
N TRP A 20 -18.47 -8.20 -4.83
CA TRP A 20 -17.17 -8.85 -4.90
C TRP A 20 -16.67 -9.30 -3.53
N LEU A 21 -16.82 -8.48 -2.50
CA LEU A 21 -16.47 -8.84 -1.12
C LEU A 21 -17.36 -9.97 -0.60
N GLU A 22 -18.63 -10.03 -0.98
CA GLU A 22 -19.62 -11.02 -0.53
C GLU A 22 -19.51 -12.39 -1.20
N GLN A 23 -18.59 -12.56 -2.16
CA GLN A 23 -18.31 -13.88 -2.73
C GLN A 23 -17.82 -14.88 -1.66
N ASP A 24 -17.88 -16.17 -1.99
CA ASP A 24 -17.46 -17.24 -1.09
C ASP A 24 -15.93 -17.41 -1.11
N TRP A 25 -15.25 -16.68 -0.23
CA TRP A 25 -13.77 -16.64 -0.15
C TRP A 25 -13.15 -17.98 0.24
N ARG A 26 -13.94 -18.88 0.85
CA ARG A 26 -13.49 -20.23 1.19
C ARG A 26 -13.20 -21.10 -0.04
N LYS A 27 -13.69 -20.71 -1.21
CA LYS A 27 -13.45 -21.41 -2.49
C LYS A 27 -12.19 -20.95 -3.21
N ILE A 28 -11.52 -19.89 -2.71
CA ILE A 28 -10.33 -19.35 -3.35
C ILE A 28 -9.11 -20.16 -2.93
N ASP A 29 -8.62 -20.97 -3.86
CA ASP A 29 -7.37 -21.72 -3.71
C ASP A 29 -6.18 -20.85 -4.12
N SER A 30 -5.64 -20.11 -3.15
CA SER A 30 -4.49 -19.22 -3.28
C SER A 30 -3.91 -18.91 -1.90
N VAL A 31 -2.59 -18.95 -1.77
CA VAL A 31 -1.86 -18.59 -0.55
C VAL A 31 -0.86 -17.49 -0.90
N VAL A 32 -1.13 -16.27 -0.44
CA VAL A 32 -0.27 -15.11 -0.71
C VAL A 32 0.40 -14.61 0.56
N GLU A 33 1.57 -13.99 0.41
CA GLU A 33 2.36 -13.47 1.53
C GLU A 33 1.87 -12.09 2.00
N LEU A 34 1.43 -11.22 1.08
CA LEU A 34 1.10 -9.82 1.40
C LEU A 34 0.17 -9.71 2.62
N PHE A 35 0.63 -9.10 3.72
CA PHE A 35 -0.10 -8.95 4.99
C PHE A 35 -0.54 -10.27 5.66
N ASP A 36 0.15 -11.37 5.41
CA ASP A 36 -0.20 -12.68 6.01
C ASP A 36 -0.12 -12.68 7.54
N VAL A 37 0.89 -12.04 8.12
CA VAL A 37 1.03 -11.89 9.57
C VAL A 37 -0.11 -11.05 10.14
N ALA A 38 -0.38 -9.88 9.53
CA ALA A 38 -1.42 -8.96 10.02
C ALA A 38 -2.82 -9.57 9.93
N THR A 39 -3.05 -10.44 8.94
CA THR A 39 -4.32 -11.14 8.74
C THR A 39 -4.37 -12.50 9.43
N ASN A 40 -3.36 -12.87 10.22
CA ASN A 40 -3.24 -14.15 10.92
C ASN A 40 -3.37 -15.37 9.99
N THR A 41 -2.75 -15.30 8.82
CA THR A 41 -2.69 -16.41 7.85
C THR A 41 -1.29 -17.01 7.68
N ALA A 42 -0.25 -16.33 8.17
CA ALA A 42 1.12 -16.84 8.16
C ALA A 42 1.22 -18.20 8.88
N GLY A 43 1.82 -19.18 8.22
CA GLY A 43 2.05 -20.53 8.77
C GLY A 43 0.81 -21.43 8.87
N LEU A 44 -0.37 -20.96 8.46
CA LEU A 44 -1.58 -21.78 8.46
C LEU A 44 -1.59 -22.77 7.30
N VAL A 45 -2.26 -23.91 7.52
CA VAL A 45 -2.57 -24.87 6.45
C VAL A 45 -3.64 -24.30 5.49
N PRO A 46 -3.67 -24.73 4.20
CA PRO A 46 -4.52 -24.10 3.18
C PRO A 46 -6.02 -24.01 3.50
N ASP A 47 -6.59 -25.00 4.20
CA ASP A 47 -8.01 -24.96 4.59
C ASP A 47 -8.29 -23.88 5.65
N ALA A 48 -7.39 -23.73 6.62
CA ALA A 48 -7.49 -22.70 7.66
C ALA A 48 -7.26 -21.29 7.07
N VAL A 49 -6.37 -21.15 6.10
CA VAL A 49 -6.17 -19.89 5.34
C VAL A 49 -7.48 -19.45 4.67
N ARG A 50 -8.20 -20.38 4.03
CA ARG A 50 -9.46 -20.12 3.33
C ARG A 50 -10.59 -19.70 4.27
N ILE A 51 -10.66 -20.29 5.46
CA ILE A 51 -11.57 -19.83 6.52
C ILE A 51 -11.22 -18.39 6.91
N ARG A 52 -9.93 -18.11 7.10
CA ARG A 52 -9.48 -16.77 7.51
C ARG A 52 -9.74 -15.71 6.43
N TYR A 53 -9.66 -16.03 5.15
CA TYR A 53 -10.06 -15.11 4.08
C TYR A 53 -11.52 -14.66 4.19
N GLN A 54 -12.42 -15.58 4.54
CA GLN A 54 -13.82 -15.23 4.74
C GLN A 54 -14.00 -14.27 5.93
N GLU A 55 -13.27 -14.48 7.02
CA GLU A 55 -13.30 -13.59 8.18
C GLU A 55 -12.76 -12.19 7.83
N VAL A 56 -11.64 -12.12 7.12
CA VAL A 56 -11.06 -10.87 6.60
C VAL A 56 -12.06 -10.13 5.71
N ALA A 57 -12.78 -10.86 4.85
CA ALA A 57 -13.84 -10.28 4.04
C ALA A 57 -15.00 -9.76 4.90
N ASN A 58 -15.46 -10.52 5.88
CA ASN A 58 -16.56 -10.13 6.77
C ASN A 58 -16.24 -8.83 7.54
N ASP A 59 -15.00 -8.67 8.02
CA ASP A 59 -14.53 -7.44 8.66
C ASP A 59 -14.61 -6.25 7.70
N ALA A 60 -14.12 -6.41 6.45
CA ALA A 60 -14.18 -5.37 5.44
C ALA A 60 -15.63 -5.04 5.03
N ILE A 61 -16.48 -6.06 4.89
CA ILE A 61 -17.92 -5.93 4.63
C ILE A 61 -18.60 -5.09 5.71
N SER A 62 -18.31 -5.38 6.98
CA SER A 62 -18.85 -4.63 8.11
C SER A 62 -18.47 -3.15 8.02
N LYS A 63 -17.21 -2.85 7.72
CA LYS A 63 -16.74 -1.48 7.51
C LYS A 63 -17.44 -0.79 6.33
N PHE A 64 -17.55 -1.46 5.19
CA PHE A 64 -18.24 -0.92 4.03
C PHE A 64 -19.73 -0.60 4.30
N ALA A 65 -20.39 -1.37 5.18
CA ALA A 65 -21.77 -1.13 5.58
C ALA A 65 -21.91 0.01 6.60
N SER A 66 -20.93 0.18 7.48
CA SER A 66 -20.99 1.15 8.59
C SER A 66 -20.40 2.54 8.28
N SER A 67 -19.43 2.62 7.37
CA SER A 67 -18.64 3.84 7.15
C SER A 67 -19.29 4.76 6.11
N PRO A 68 -19.54 6.04 6.43
CA PRO A 68 -19.93 7.04 5.44
C PRO A 68 -18.86 7.21 4.34
N LEU A 69 -19.27 7.55 3.10
CA LEU A 69 -18.32 7.80 1.99
C LEU A 69 -17.22 8.82 2.29
N ARG A 70 -17.50 9.78 3.17
CA ARG A 70 -16.55 10.80 3.61
C ARG A 70 -15.57 10.34 4.69
N THR A 71 -15.70 9.10 5.19
CA THR A 71 -14.78 8.54 6.18
C THR A 71 -13.36 8.62 5.64
N THR A 72 -12.44 9.00 6.51
CA THR A 72 -11.01 9.04 6.20
C THR A 72 -10.28 8.07 7.11
N PHE A 73 -9.52 7.16 6.52
CA PHE A 73 -8.63 6.25 7.24
C PHE A 73 -7.26 6.88 7.36
N VAL A 74 -6.56 6.56 8.45
CA VAL A 74 -5.23 7.07 8.76
C VAL A 74 -4.34 5.90 9.15
N THR A 75 -3.16 5.88 8.56
CA THR A 75 -2.08 4.95 8.89
C THR A 75 -1.77 4.95 10.40
N ARG A 76 -1.24 3.84 10.92
CA ARG A 76 -1.00 3.71 12.37
C ARG A 76 0.04 4.69 12.90
N SER A 77 1.00 5.07 12.06
CA SER A 77 2.00 6.12 12.28
C SER A 77 1.41 7.54 12.28
N ASN A 78 0.16 7.71 11.83
CA ASN A 78 -0.54 8.98 11.64
C ASN A 78 0.09 9.91 10.59
N THR A 79 0.78 9.36 9.59
CA THR A 79 1.50 10.15 8.57
C THR A 79 0.69 10.37 7.30
N LEU A 80 -0.04 9.33 6.86
CA LEU A 80 -0.86 9.34 5.65
C LEU A 80 -2.34 9.07 5.95
N TRP A 81 -3.19 9.64 5.10
CA TRP A 81 -4.64 9.46 5.11
C TRP A 81 -5.16 8.95 3.76
N LEU A 82 -6.28 8.24 3.78
CA LEU A 82 -6.97 7.74 2.59
C LEU A 82 -8.48 7.82 2.79
N GLY A 83 -9.16 8.55 1.89
CA GLY A 83 -10.62 8.68 1.90
C GLY A 83 -11.31 7.38 1.47
N PHE A 84 -12.47 7.08 2.05
CA PHE A 84 -13.24 5.90 1.68
C PHE A 84 -13.76 5.98 0.24
N ASP A 85 -14.04 7.18 -0.25
CA ASP A 85 -14.35 7.46 -1.64
C ASP A 85 -13.22 7.11 -2.63
N ASN A 86 -11.95 7.15 -2.19
CA ASN A 86 -10.78 6.75 -2.96
C ASN A 86 -10.56 5.23 -2.98
N ILE A 87 -11.14 4.51 -2.01
CA ILE A 87 -11.09 3.04 -1.94
C ILE A 87 -12.10 2.45 -2.92
N ILE A 88 -13.30 3.03 -2.98
CA ILE A 88 -14.43 2.53 -3.75
C ILE A 88 -14.17 2.59 -5.26
N GLY A 89 -14.33 1.45 -5.91
CA GLY A 89 -14.08 1.22 -7.34
C GLY A 89 -12.60 1.07 -7.69
N ALA A 90 -11.68 1.22 -6.73
CA ALA A 90 -10.25 1.14 -6.94
C ALA A 90 -9.65 -0.14 -6.35
N LEU A 91 -9.75 -0.33 -5.02
CA LEU A 91 -9.03 -1.43 -4.37
C LEU A 91 -9.57 -2.82 -4.74
N CYS A 92 -10.89 -3.00 -4.88
CA CYS A 92 -11.46 -4.31 -5.21
C CYS A 92 -11.15 -4.75 -6.65
N GLN A 93 -11.30 -3.85 -7.63
CA GLN A 93 -11.27 -4.23 -9.05
C GLN A 93 -10.67 -3.18 -9.99
N GLY A 94 -10.20 -2.05 -9.48
CA GLY A 94 -9.71 -0.93 -10.28
C GLY A 94 -8.20 -0.79 -10.31
N TRP A 95 -7.76 0.20 -11.07
CA TRP A 95 -6.39 0.70 -11.03
C TRP A 95 -6.17 1.52 -9.77
N LEU A 96 -5.03 1.32 -9.10
CA LEU A 96 -4.70 2.05 -7.88
C LEU A 96 -4.14 3.42 -8.23
N ASN A 97 -4.59 4.45 -7.50
CA ASN A 97 -4.00 5.78 -7.58
C ASN A 97 -2.84 5.95 -6.59
N ASP A 98 -2.15 7.08 -6.68
CA ASP A 98 -1.05 7.45 -5.79
C ASP A 98 -1.40 7.28 -4.31
N SER A 99 -2.55 7.78 -3.88
CA SER A 99 -2.96 7.73 -2.46
C SER A 99 -3.12 6.31 -1.94
N ALA A 100 -3.68 5.39 -2.74
CA ALA A 100 -3.83 3.99 -2.35
C ALA A 100 -2.48 3.27 -2.27
N VAL A 101 -1.59 3.53 -3.23
CA VAL A 101 -0.24 2.95 -3.26
C VAL A 101 0.59 3.46 -2.08
N ASP A 102 0.63 4.79 -1.90
CA ASP A 102 1.40 5.42 -0.82
C ASP A 102 0.88 4.96 0.56
N PHE A 103 -0.44 4.91 0.77
CA PHE A 103 -1.02 4.47 2.05
C PHE A 103 -0.64 3.03 2.39
N CYS A 104 -0.72 2.11 1.43
CA CYS A 104 -0.39 0.70 1.68
C CYS A 104 1.11 0.51 1.93
N LEU A 105 1.97 1.18 1.17
CA LEU A 105 3.42 1.10 1.36
C LEU A 105 3.85 1.72 2.68
N GLU A 106 3.23 2.82 3.09
CA GLU A 106 3.48 3.42 4.40
C GLU A 106 3.07 2.47 5.51
N ALA A 107 1.90 1.81 5.40
CA ALA A 107 1.48 0.84 6.40
C ALA A 107 2.48 -0.33 6.53
N ILE A 108 3.07 -0.78 5.42
CA ILE A 108 4.13 -1.79 5.42
C ILE A 108 5.40 -1.24 6.10
N VAL A 109 5.91 -0.10 5.64
CA VAL A 109 7.13 0.52 6.16
C VAL A 109 7.00 0.89 7.64
N GLY A 110 5.84 1.37 8.07
CA GLY A 110 5.54 1.68 9.46
C GLY A 110 5.50 0.44 10.36
N SER A 111 5.23 -0.74 9.78
CA SER A 111 5.30 -2.02 10.50
C SER A 111 6.70 -2.64 10.51
N ILE A 112 7.54 -2.29 9.52
CA ILE A 112 8.90 -2.82 9.35
C ILE A 112 9.91 -1.74 9.73
N GLY A 113 10.40 -1.82 10.98
CA GLY A 113 11.39 -0.88 11.50
C GLY A 113 12.63 -0.74 10.60
N GLN A 114 13.36 0.37 10.77
CA GLN A 114 14.55 0.71 9.96
C GLN A 114 14.26 0.86 8.46
N SER A 115 13.03 1.17 8.08
CA SER A 115 12.64 1.39 6.68
C SER A 115 12.21 2.84 6.46
N LEU A 116 12.45 3.34 5.25
CA LEU A 116 11.99 4.65 4.79
C LEU A 116 11.16 4.47 3.52
N MET A 117 9.99 5.11 3.48
CA MET A 117 9.19 5.24 2.28
C MET A 117 9.40 6.62 1.65
N LEU A 118 9.55 6.66 0.34
CA LEU A 118 9.47 7.87 -0.48
C LEU A 118 8.13 7.88 -1.23
N SER A 119 7.52 9.04 -1.42
CA SER A 119 6.21 9.16 -2.08
C SER A 119 6.26 8.84 -3.58
N THR A 120 5.14 8.42 -4.17
CA THR A 120 4.96 8.34 -5.63
C THR A 120 5.14 9.69 -6.33
N LEU A 121 4.93 10.80 -5.62
CA LEU A 121 4.87 12.15 -6.20
C LEU A 121 6.23 12.82 -6.39
N LEU A 122 7.36 12.17 -6.07
CA LEU A 122 8.69 12.79 -6.14
C LEU A 122 9.06 13.33 -7.53
N GLY A 123 8.51 12.74 -8.60
CA GLY A 123 8.70 13.25 -9.96
C GLY A 123 8.02 14.61 -10.21
N VAL A 124 6.99 14.94 -9.43
CA VAL A 124 6.19 16.17 -9.55
C VAL A 124 6.62 17.21 -8.53
N VAL A 125 6.76 16.82 -7.26
CA VAL A 125 7.05 17.75 -6.15
C VAL A 125 8.54 17.93 -5.87
N GLY A 126 9.39 17.11 -6.50
CA GLY A 126 10.83 17.08 -6.28
C GLY A 126 11.24 16.17 -5.13
N TRP A 127 12.56 15.94 -5.03
CA TRP A 127 13.14 15.08 -4.01
C TRP A 127 13.20 15.77 -2.64
N PRO A 128 12.90 15.05 -1.55
CA PRO A 128 12.92 15.65 -0.21
C PRO A 128 14.36 16.00 0.23
N THR A 129 14.43 16.85 1.24
CA THR A 129 15.67 17.08 1.99
C THR A 129 16.10 15.82 2.76
N SER A 130 17.38 15.73 3.10
CA SER A 130 17.90 14.60 3.87
C SER A 130 17.19 14.49 5.22
N PRO A 131 16.75 13.28 5.62
CA PRO A 131 16.24 13.05 6.96
C PRO A 131 17.25 13.46 8.04
N LYS A 132 16.75 13.88 9.20
CA LYS A 132 17.59 14.20 10.37
C LYS A 132 18.19 12.97 11.04
N THR A 133 17.60 11.80 10.82
CA THR A 133 18.07 10.51 11.32
C THR A 133 19.36 10.11 10.62
N GLN A 134 20.20 9.29 11.26
CA GLN A 134 21.38 8.76 10.58
C GLN A 134 20.98 7.72 9.54
N ILE A 135 21.56 7.82 8.34
CA ILE A 135 21.31 6.86 7.26
C ILE A 135 21.71 5.43 7.69
N LEU A 136 22.68 5.29 8.60
CA LEU A 136 23.17 4.01 9.13
C LEU A 136 22.11 3.25 9.93
N TYR A 137 21.07 3.93 10.42
CA TYR A 137 19.93 3.30 11.11
C TYR A 137 18.83 2.88 10.15
N THR A 138 18.99 3.13 8.85
CA THR A 138 18.05 2.73 7.82
C THR A 138 18.60 1.52 7.09
N LYS A 139 17.81 0.46 7.05
CA LYS A 139 18.08 -0.80 6.36
C LYS A 139 17.42 -0.84 4.99
N PHE A 140 16.25 -0.21 4.84
CA PHE A 140 15.52 -0.24 3.58
C PHE A 140 15.02 1.15 3.17
N ILE A 141 15.07 1.43 1.88
CA ILE A 141 14.38 2.57 1.26
C ILE A 141 13.47 2.01 0.17
N VAL A 142 12.21 2.42 0.17
CA VAL A 142 11.20 2.02 -0.81
C VAL A 142 10.66 3.25 -1.52
N HIS A 143 10.64 3.21 -2.84
CA HIS A 143 10.12 4.26 -3.69
C HIS A 143 9.25 3.67 -4.80
N PRO A 144 7.92 3.79 -4.70
CA PRO A 144 7.03 3.53 -5.82
C PRO A 144 7.16 4.65 -6.86
N VAL A 145 7.07 4.29 -8.14
CA VAL A 145 7.19 5.22 -9.27
C VAL A 145 5.95 5.11 -10.14
N SER A 146 5.29 6.24 -10.40
CA SER A 146 4.22 6.34 -11.38
C SER A 146 4.82 6.62 -12.75
N LEU A 147 4.71 5.67 -13.67
CA LEU A 147 5.29 5.72 -15.00
C LEU A 147 4.19 6.10 -15.98
N SER A 148 4.37 7.25 -16.64
CA SER A 148 3.42 7.78 -17.64
C SER A 148 1.96 7.85 -17.15
N ALA A 149 1.75 7.92 -15.82
CA ALA A 149 0.45 7.91 -15.16
C ALA A 149 -0.45 6.70 -15.51
N ASN A 150 0.11 5.60 -16.01
CA ASN A 150 -0.64 4.40 -16.41
C ASN A 150 0.03 3.08 -16.01
N HIS A 151 1.22 3.14 -15.42
CA HIS A 151 1.94 1.97 -14.92
C HIS A 151 2.63 2.28 -13.59
N TRP A 152 2.65 1.31 -12.69
CA TRP A 152 3.36 1.41 -11.42
C TRP A 152 4.64 0.59 -11.50
N GLY A 153 5.74 1.17 -11.04
CA GLY A 153 6.99 0.46 -10.82
C GLY A 153 7.47 0.63 -9.38
N LEU A 154 8.41 -0.21 -8.98
CA LEU A 154 9.03 -0.16 -7.66
C LEU A 154 10.55 -0.04 -7.75
N ILE A 155 11.10 0.84 -6.92
CA ILE A 155 12.52 0.89 -6.59
C ILE A 155 12.68 0.59 -5.11
N THR A 156 13.52 -0.39 -4.80
CA THR A 156 13.92 -0.69 -3.42
C THR A 156 15.43 -0.61 -3.29
N VAL A 157 15.89 -0.14 -2.13
CA VAL A 157 17.30 -0.10 -1.76
C VAL A 157 17.45 -0.79 -0.43
N ARG A 158 18.35 -1.77 -0.36
CA ARG A 158 18.80 -2.32 0.90
C ARG A 158 20.16 -1.75 1.24
N LEU A 159 20.23 -1.15 2.42
CA LEU A 159 21.42 -0.52 2.98
C LEU A 159 22.07 -1.48 3.98
N TYR A 160 23.38 -1.64 3.86
CA TYR A 160 24.20 -2.45 4.76
C TYR A 160 25.41 -1.64 5.19
N CYS A 161 25.62 -1.52 6.50
CA CYS A 161 26.81 -0.88 7.04
C CYS A 161 27.80 -1.95 7.51
N ASP A 162 28.97 -1.99 6.88
CA ASP A 162 30.14 -2.68 7.42
C ASP A 162 30.90 -1.73 8.34
N VAL A 163 30.83 -1.99 9.64
CA VAL A 163 31.46 -1.17 10.67
C VAL A 163 32.98 -1.34 10.67
N ALA A 164 33.49 -2.51 10.29
CA ALA A 164 34.92 -2.79 10.28
C ALA A 164 35.63 -2.03 9.15
N THR A 165 35.02 -1.99 7.97
CA THR A 165 35.55 -1.24 6.82
C THR A 165 35.00 0.18 6.70
N LYS A 166 34.10 0.59 7.61
CA LYS A 166 33.35 1.85 7.56
C LYS A 166 32.72 2.10 6.19
N THR A 167 32.05 1.09 5.64
CA THR A 167 31.44 1.17 4.31
C THR A 167 29.94 0.98 4.37
N LEU A 168 29.17 1.90 3.80
CA LEU A 168 27.74 1.76 3.53
C LEU A 168 27.55 1.25 2.10
N GLN A 169 26.94 0.07 1.96
CA GLN A 169 26.58 -0.53 0.69
C GLN A 169 25.08 -0.40 0.43
N GLY A 170 24.71 0.11 -0.76
CA GLY A 170 23.33 0.13 -1.24
C GLY A 170 23.14 -0.89 -2.36
N LYS A 171 22.31 -1.92 -2.14
CA LYS A 171 21.87 -2.84 -3.19
C LYS A 171 20.49 -2.41 -3.68
N ASN A 172 20.40 -2.03 -4.96
CA ASN A 172 19.18 -1.52 -5.56
C ASN A 172 18.51 -2.60 -6.38
N ASN A 173 17.23 -2.84 -6.11
CA ASN A 173 16.38 -3.65 -6.96
C ASN A 173 15.30 -2.77 -7.59
N VAL A 174 15.11 -2.95 -8.88
CA VAL A 174 14.28 -2.05 -9.67
C VAL A 174 13.42 -2.85 -10.62
N GLU A 175 12.14 -2.52 -10.70
CA GLU A 175 11.33 -2.94 -11.84
C GLU A 175 11.61 -2.03 -13.05
N GLU A 176 11.77 -0.71 -12.83
CA GLU A 176 11.91 0.31 -13.91
C GLU A 176 12.93 1.45 -13.68
N SER A 177 13.57 1.94 -14.75
CA SER A 177 14.75 2.84 -14.67
C SER A 177 14.50 4.29 -14.25
N GLU A 178 13.25 4.77 -14.32
CA GLU A 178 12.88 6.15 -14.02
C GLU A 178 12.98 6.44 -12.50
N GLY A 179 13.44 7.63 -12.09
CA GLY A 179 13.63 7.98 -10.67
C GLY A 179 14.93 7.47 -10.03
N LYS A 180 15.62 6.50 -10.65
CA LYS A 180 16.88 5.91 -10.14
C LYS A 180 17.96 6.94 -9.79
N LYS A 181 18.24 7.88 -10.70
CA LYS A 181 19.31 8.88 -10.49
C LYS A 181 19.01 9.74 -9.28
N GLY A 182 17.77 10.21 -9.15
CA GLY A 182 17.35 11.02 -8.02
C GLY A 182 17.45 10.27 -6.69
N LEU A 183 17.17 8.96 -6.68
CA LEU A 183 17.33 8.13 -5.48
C LEU A 183 18.79 7.98 -5.07
N ILE A 184 19.68 7.71 -6.03
CA ILE A 184 21.12 7.63 -5.79
C ILE A 184 21.63 8.95 -5.21
N ASP A 185 21.22 10.07 -5.81
CA ASP A 185 21.63 11.40 -5.36
C ASP A 185 21.07 11.68 -3.95
N PHE A 186 19.84 11.28 -3.67
CA PHE A 186 19.24 11.39 -2.33
C PHE A 186 20.01 10.60 -1.28
N VAL A 187 20.32 9.32 -1.55
CA VAL A 187 21.11 8.45 -0.65
C VAL A 187 22.50 9.06 -0.39
N LYS A 188 23.18 9.53 -1.44
CA LYS A 188 24.49 10.18 -1.32
C LYS A 188 24.43 11.46 -0.48
N ARG A 189 23.43 12.32 -0.71
CA ARG A 189 23.25 13.55 0.08
C ARG A 189 22.98 13.24 1.55
N TRP A 190 22.14 12.25 1.83
CA TRP A 190 21.83 11.85 3.20
C TRP A 190 23.03 11.21 3.91
N HIS A 191 23.79 10.39 3.20
CA HIS A 191 25.07 9.86 3.66
C HIS A 191 26.06 10.99 4.00
N CYS A 192 26.30 11.95 3.11
CA CYS A 192 27.20 13.08 3.37
C CYS A 192 26.78 13.89 4.60
N ALA A 193 25.47 14.06 4.81
CA ALA A 193 24.93 14.83 5.92
C ALA A 193 24.99 14.10 7.28
N SER A 194 24.96 12.77 7.29
CA SER A 194 24.73 12.01 8.53
C SER A 194 25.76 10.90 8.83
N ALA A 195 26.63 10.60 7.87
CA ALA A 195 27.59 9.50 7.95
C ALA A 195 28.89 9.81 7.17
N SER A 196 29.34 11.06 7.13
CA SER A 196 30.52 11.50 6.36
C SER A 196 31.83 10.77 6.70
N GLY A 197 31.92 10.12 7.86
CA GLY A 197 33.04 9.25 8.25
C GLY A 197 33.02 7.85 7.66
N TYR A 198 32.00 7.51 6.85
CA TYR A 198 31.87 6.24 6.13
C TYR A 198 32.10 6.47 4.63
N GLN A 199 32.54 5.43 3.92
CA GLN A 199 32.50 5.41 2.47
C GLN A 199 31.14 4.91 2.00
N VAL A 200 30.61 5.47 0.91
CA VAL A 200 29.35 5.01 0.30
C VAL A 200 29.62 4.34 -1.05
N THR A 201 29.17 3.10 -1.16
CA THR A 201 29.18 2.35 -2.43
C THR A 201 27.75 1.95 -2.75
N ILE A 202 27.27 2.30 -3.94
CA ILE A 202 25.94 1.90 -4.41
C ILE A 202 26.17 0.94 -5.57
N SER A 203 25.76 -0.31 -5.39
CA SER A 203 25.89 -1.35 -6.41
C SER A 203 25.03 -1.02 -7.64
N PRO A 204 25.39 -1.56 -8.82
CA PRO A 204 24.52 -1.52 -9.98
C PRO A 204 23.13 -2.07 -9.63
N VAL A 205 22.14 -1.54 -10.34
CA VAL A 205 20.74 -1.93 -10.15
C VAL A 205 20.51 -3.32 -10.71
N GLU A 206 19.88 -4.18 -9.91
CA GLU A 206 19.38 -5.48 -10.33
C GLU A 206 17.92 -5.33 -10.76
N ARG A 207 17.60 -5.74 -12.00
CA ARG A 207 16.23 -5.66 -12.52
C ARG A 207 15.44 -6.89 -12.07
N ILE A 208 14.35 -6.67 -11.35
CA ILE A 208 13.42 -7.75 -11.01
C ILE A 208 12.55 -8.02 -12.24
N LYS A 209 12.50 -9.28 -12.69
CA LYS A 209 11.73 -9.71 -13.86
C LYS A 209 10.45 -10.48 -13.49
N THR A 210 10.31 -10.87 -12.24
CA THR A 210 9.22 -11.74 -11.74
C THR A 210 8.76 -11.27 -10.37
N PRO A 211 7.46 -11.45 -10.05
CA PRO A 211 6.43 -12.01 -10.92
C PRO A 211 5.89 -11.01 -11.95
N GLN A 212 5.25 -11.50 -13.02
CA GLN A 212 4.51 -10.66 -13.95
C GLN A 212 3.04 -10.57 -13.54
N GLN A 213 2.42 -9.40 -13.75
CA GLN A 213 0.99 -9.22 -13.49
C GLN A 213 0.12 -10.04 -14.46
N PRO A 214 -1.00 -10.60 -14.00
CA PRO A 214 -1.90 -11.41 -14.84
C PRO A 214 -2.85 -10.57 -15.71
N ASP A 215 -2.84 -9.25 -15.59
CA ASP A 215 -3.72 -8.32 -16.28
C ASP A 215 -3.09 -6.92 -16.41
N ALA A 216 -3.82 -5.96 -17.00
CA ALA A 216 -3.33 -4.60 -17.25
C ALA A 216 -3.56 -3.62 -16.08
N ILE A 217 -4.20 -4.04 -14.98
CA ILE A 217 -4.67 -3.13 -13.92
C ILE A 217 -4.05 -3.39 -12.55
N SER A 218 -3.28 -4.48 -12.41
CA SER A 218 -2.79 -4.97 -11.12
C SER A 218 -1.35 -4.53 -10.78
N CYS A 219 -0.71 -3.71 -11.62
CA CYS A 219 0.66 -3.23 -11.37
C CYS A 219 0.83 -2.58 -10.00
N GLY A 220 -0.12 -1.74 -9.55
CA GLY A 220 -0.05 -1.14 -8.22
C GLY A 220 -0.14 -2.16 -7.08
N VAL A 221 -0.95 -3.22 -7.25
CA VAL A 221 -1.06 -4.32 -6.28
C VAL A 221 0.26 -5.09 -6.21
N LEU A 222 0.88 -5.35 -7.36
CA LEU A 222 2.18 -6.02 -7.41
C LEU A 222 3.30 -5.19 -6.80
N VAL A 223 3.33 -3.87 -7.05
CA VAL A 223 4.30 -2.98 -6.41
C VAL A 223 4.21 -3.08 -4.88
N ILE A 224 3.00 -3.10 -4.33
CA ILE A 224 2.79 -3.23 -2.87
C ILE A 224 3.20 -4.62 -2.38
N ALA A 225 2.82 -5.68 -3.09
CA ALA A 225 3.20 -7.05 -2.75
C ALA A 225 4.72 -7.27 -2.81
N GLN A 226 5.38 -6.72 -3.83
CA GLN A 226 6.82 -6.82 -4.04
C GLN A 226 7.60 -6.05 -2.97
N ALA A 227 7.11 -4.87 -2.57
CA ALA A 227 7.66 -4.15 -1.44
C ALA A 227 7.53 -4.95 -0.14
N TYR A 228 6.36 -5.55 0.12
CA TYR A 228 6.16 -6.40 1.30
C TYR A 228 7.16 -7.55 1.33
N SER A 229 7.20 -8.37 0.28
CA SER A 229 8.07 -9.57 0.20
C SER A 229 9.56 -9.23 0.29
N TYR A 230 9.96 -8.06 -0.21
CA TYR A 230 11.34 -7.57 -0.10
C TYR A 230 11.69 -7.11 1.32
N LEU A 231 10.81 -6.33 1.95
CA LEU A 231 11.03 -5.78 3.29
C LEU A 231 10.94 -6.84 4.39
N THR A 232 10.13 -7.88 4.18
CA THR A 232 10.09 -9.08 5.06
C THR A 232 11.24 -10.04 4.81
N GLU A 233 12.08 -9.78 3.79
CA GLU A 233 13.17 -10.65 3.33
C GLU A 233 12.73 -12.07 2.92
N SER A 234 11.43 -12.25 2.66
CA SER A 234 10.87 -13.53 2.22
C SER A 234 11.28 -13.86 0.79
N MET A 235 11.19 -12.88 -0.11
CA MET A 235 11.44 -13.03 -1.56
C MET A 235 10.58 -14.07 -2.28
N ARG A 236 9.66 -14.75 -1.58
CA ARG A 236 8.82 -15.84 -2.12
C ARG A 236 7.90 -15.42 -3.26
N LEU A 237 7.55 -14.13 -3.33
CA LEU A 237 6.74 -13.60 -4.42
C LEU A 237 7.41 -13.79 -5.80
N GLN A 238 8.74 -13.85 -5.85
CA GLN A 238 9.51 -13.99 -7.09
C GLN A 238 9.61 -15.44 -7.59
N GLU A 239 9.24 -16.42 -6.75
CA GLU A 239 9.42 -17.86 -7.01
C GLU A 239 8.34 -18.45 -7.94
N HIS A 240 7.18 -17.81 -8.03
CA HIS A 240 6.01 -18.33 -8.75
C HIS A 240 5.33 -17.25 -9.59
N GLY A 241 4.58 -17.67 -10.61
CA GLY A 241 3.72 -16.75 -11.37
C GLY A 241 2.54 -16.28 -10.54
N VAL A 242 2.16 -15.00 -10.65
CA VAL A 242 0.99 -14.45 -9.96
C VAL A 242 -0.26 -14.66 -10.81
N SER A 243 -1.25 -15.34 -10.25
CA SER A 243 -2.56 -15.55 -10.87
C SER A 243 -3.56 -14.45 -10.51
N LYS A 244 -4.70 -14.42 -11.22
CA LYS A 244 -5.82 -13.52 -10.87
C LYS A 244 -6.39 -13.80 -9.48
N ARG A 245 -6.31 -15.06 -9.00
CA ARG A 245 -6.77 -15.42 -7.65
C ARG A 245 -5.85 -14.82 -6.60
N ASP A 246 -4.54 -14.88 -6.81
CA ASP A 246 -3.54 -14.28 -5.92
C ASP A 246 -3.76 -12.76 -5.80
N VAL A 247 -3.96 -12.08 -6.94
CA VAL A 247 -4.32 -10.65 -6.95
C VAL A 247 -5.60 -10.40 -6.17
N GLY A 248 -6.63 -11.24 -6.33
CA GLY A 248 -7.88 -11.11 -5.59
C GLY A 248 -7.68 -11.17 -4.08
N VAL A 249 -6.86 -12.11 -3.60
CA VAL A 249 -6.52 -12.22 -2.17
C VAL A 249 -5.65 -11.04 -1.70
N MET A 250 -4.66 -10.61 -2.50
CA MET A 250 -3.85 -9.43 -2.20
C MET A 250 -4.72 -8.18 -2.01
N ARG A 251 -5.66 -7.95 -2.94
CA ARG A 251 -6.63 -6.85 -2.87
C ARG A 251 -7.52 -6.95 -1.63
N LEU A 252 -8.04 -8.14 -1.31
CA LEU A 252 -8.84 -8.36 -0.11
C LEU A 252 -8.07 -7.94 1.16
N ARG A 253 -6.82 -8.38 1.28
CA ARG A 253 -5.98 -8.04 2.44
C ARG A 253 -5.60 -6.56 2.49
N MET A 254 -5.37 -5.94 1.34
CA MET A 254 -5.15 -4.49 1.25
C MET A 254 -6.38 -3.71 1.73
N ILE A 255 -7.58 -4.09 1.27
CA ILE A 255 -8.83 -3.48 1.73
C ILE A 255 -8.96 -3.59 3.23
N TRP A 256 -8.81 -4.80 3.77
CA TRP A 256 -8.87 -5.03 5.22
C TRP A 256 -7.83 -4.22 5.98
N MET A 257 -6.60 -4.13 5.48
CA MET A 257 -5.56 -3.30 6.08
C MET A 257 -6.00 -1.84 6.17
N VAL A 258 -6.57 -1.30 5.09
CA VAL A 258 -7.05 0.08 5.06
C VAL A 258 -8.26 0.30 5.96
N VAL A 259 -9.30 -0.52 5.86
CA VAL A 259 -10.59 -0.22 6.51
C VAL A 259 -10.71 -0.78 7.93
N SER A 260 -9.96 -1.84 8.25
CA SER A 260 -10.08 -2.57 9.52
C SER A 260 -8.82 -2.48 10.38
N HIS A 261 -7.63 -2.41 9.78
CA HIS A 261 -6.36 -2.35 10.54
C HIS A 261 -5.87 -0.93 10.83
N SER A 262 -6.32 0.04 10.03
CA SER A 262 -5.99 1.45 10.17
C SER A 262 -6.91 2.18 11.15
N LYS A 263 -6.57 3.42 11.50
CA LYS A 263 -7.41 4.26 12.38
C LYS A 263 -8.43 5.00 11.54
N GLU A 264 -9.66 5.12 12.03
CA GLU A 264 -10.62 6.05 11.45
C GLU A 264 -10.38 7.45 12.04
N ARG A 265 -10.27 8.45 11.17
CA ARG A 265 -10.16 9.84 11.62
C ARG A 265 -11.51 10.25 12.20
N SER A 266 -11.50 10.70 13.45
CA SER A 266 -12.69 11.30 14.07
C SER A 266 -13.17 12.47 13.21
N ASN A 267 -14.43 12.44 12.81
CA ASN A 267 -15.08 13.59 12.18
C ASN A 267 -14.97 14.79 13.12
N SER A 268 -14.80 16.00 12.56
CA SER A 268 -14.91 17.20 13.39
C SER A 268 -16.29 17.24 14.05
N VAL A 269 -16.41 17.80 15.26
CA VAL A 269 -17.70 17.92 15.97
C VAL A 269 -18.75 18.58 15.07
N TYR A 270 -18.33 19.58 14.30
CA TYR A 270 -19.17 20.27 13.32
C TYR A 270 -19.70 19.35 12.21
N ASP A 271 -18.86 18.49 11.64
CA ASP A 271 -19.26 17.55 10.59
C ASP A 271 -20.16 16.43 11.13
N ALA A 272 -19.95 16.02 12.38
CA ALA A 272 -20.80 15.05 13.07
C ALA A 272 -22.21 15.61 13.28
N ASP A 273 -22.33 16.83 13.80
CA ASP A 273 -23.61 17.50 14.04
C ASP A 273 -24.39 17.73 12.74
N LYS A 274 -23.70 18.18 11.67
CA LYS A 274 -24.32 18.37 10.35
C LYS A 274 -24.86 17.06 9.79
N ALA A 275 -24.13 15.96 9.97
CA ALA A 275 -24.56 14.64 9.49
C ALA A 275 -25.73 14.06 10.27
N ASN A 276 -25.75 14.26 11.58
CA ASN A 276 -26.89 13.88 12.42
C ASN A 276 -28.14 14.65 12.01
N ARG A 277 -28.05 15.97 11.78
CA ARG A 277 -29.17 16.77 11.25
C ARG A 277 -29.67 16.28 9.90
N ILE A 278 -28.78 15.95 8.97
CA ILE A 278 -29.17 15.39 7.66
C ILE A 278 -29.86 14.04 7.84
N ARG A 279 -29.34 13.16 8.72
CA ARG A 279 -29.93 11.85 9.00
C ARG A 279 -31.33 11.98 9.58
N GLU A 280 -31.54 12.88 10.55
CA GLU A 280 -32.85 13.18 11.13
C GLU A 280 -33.84 13.71 10.09
N LEU A 281 -33.40 14.60 9.19
CA LEU A 281 -34.23 15.11 8.11
C LEU A 281 -34.63 14.02 7.12
N LEU A 282 -33.69 13.13 6.76
CA LEU A 282 -33.97 12.00 5.87
C LEU A 282 -34.92 10.99 6.51
N GLN A 283 -34.77 10.69 7.80
CA GLN A 283 -35.69 9.82 8.54
C GLN A 283 -37.11 10.40 8.60
N LYS A 284 -37.26 11.73 8.70
CA LYS A 284 -38.57 12.39 8.65
C LYS A 284 -39.20 12.42 7.25
N GLN A 285 -38.41 12.28 6.20
CA GLN A 285 -38.90 12.30 4.81
C GLN A 285 -39.13 10.91 4.22
N LEU A 286 -38.49 9.88 4.77
CA LEU A 286 -38.56 8.49 4.30
C LEU A 286 -39.39 7.58 5.23
N GLY A 287 -39.81 8.10 6.39
CA GLY A 287 -40.76 7.45 7.31
C GLY A 287 -42.19 7.87 7.07
#